data_AF-A0AAD1ZZ69-F1
#
_entry.id   AF-A0AAD1ZZ69-F1
#
_cell.length_a   1.000
_cell.length_b   1.000
_cell.length_c   1.000
_cell.angle_alpha   90.00
_cell.angle_beta   90.00
_cell.angle_gamma   90.00
#
_symmetry.space_group_name_H-M   'P 1'
#
loop_
_entity.id
_entity.type
_entity.pdbx_description
1 polymer ?
#
loop_
_entity_poly.entity_id
_entity_poly.type
_entity_poly.pdbx_seq_one_letter_code
_entity_poly.pdbx_strand_id
1 'polypeptide(L)'
;MMCGDGINDVGALKQAHIGVGFPSAKPLPSNSQVVSMWASNPDMIVVITTELGDASITSSFVAKRTSVAFITDIIRQGCSNLVINLQMLKIIFLQTAYLSVMYLYGMKETSIQATIHVVSATAFFQFMQHALPLGTLSAERSHSNKLCTYVFLSVLGQFGVHLLVLVSCVKDAENYMPDEFIEQEDSLMSTVSFMVCMMILVATYTANYMGHPFKFQSKHLRKQTILVCSRGCCWFIRSYNL
;
A
#
# COMPACT_ATOMS: atom_id res chain seq x y z
N MET A 1 -0.48 7.39 21.58
CA MET A 1 -0.06 5.98 21.71
C MET A 1 0.43 5.79 23.13
N MET A 2 -0.02 4.75 23.82
CA MET A 2 0.36 4.42 25.19
C MET A 2 0.97 3.02 25.22
N CYS A 3 1.96 2.81 26.10
CA CYS A 3 2.53 1.50 26.34
C CYS A 3 2.38 1.14 27.81
N GLY A 4 2.20 -0.14 28.10
CA GLY A 4 2.08 -0.64 29.47
C GLY A 4 2.51 -2.10 29.57
N ASP A 5 2.91 -2.51 30.76
CA ASP A 5 3.39 -3.87 31.05
C ASP A 5 2.68 -4.50 32.26
N GLY A 6 1.92 -3.70 33.03
CA GLY A 6 1.24 -4.13 34.25
C GLY A 6 -0.25 -3.81 34.32
N ILE A 7 -0.91 -4.38 35.32
CA ILE A 7 -2.36 -4.21 35.59
C ILE A 7 -2.72 -2.73 35.79
N ASN A 8 -1.80 -1.94 36.34
CA ASN A 8 -2.01 -0.52 36.60
C ASN A 8 -2.16 0.31 35.31
N ASP A 9 -1.62 -0.18 34.19
CA ASP A 9 -1.70 0.52 32.90
C ASP A 9 -2.98 0.21 32.12
N VAL A 10 -3.74 -0.80 32.54
CA VAL A 10 -4.94 -1.31 31.85
C VAL A 10 -5.97 -0.20 31.61
N GLY A 11 -6.23 0.64 32.62
CA GLY A 11 -7.20 1.72 32.50
C GLY A 11 -6.83 2.73 31.41
N ALA A 12 -5.56 3.09 31.32
CA ALA A 12 -5.09 4.08 30.36
C ALA A 12 -4.80 3.45 28.98
N LEU A 13 -4.44 2.17 28.91
CA LEU A 13 -4.39 1.38 27.66
C LEU A 13 -5.77 1.31 26.99
N LYS A 14 -6.86 1.14 27.74
CA LYS A 14 -8.24 1.14 27.20
C LYS A 14 -8.67 2.49 26.63
N GLN A 15 -8.18 3.59 27.19
CA GLN A 15 -8.52 4.94 26.73
C GLN A 15 -7.62 5.41 25.57
N ALA A 16 -6.47 4.79 25.37
CA ALA A 16 -5.55 5.17 24.31
C ALA A 16 -6.06 4.73 22.93
N HIS A 17 -5.99 5.65 21.95
CA HIS A 17 -6.27 5.33 20.54
C HIS A 17 -5.40 4.19 19.99
N ILE A 18 -4.18 4.05 20.52
CA ILE A 18 -3.23 2.99 20.18
C ILE A 18 -2.55 2.57 21.48
N GLY A 19 -2.87 1.39 21.97
CA GLY A 19 -2.24 0.77 23.15
C GLY A 19 -1.26 -0.34 22.77
N VAL A 20 -0.08 -0.36 23.39
CA VAL A 20 0.91 -1.44 23.26
C VAL A 20 1.14 -2.10 24.61
N GLY A 21 0.88 -3.40 24.68
CA GLY A 21 1.10 -4.22 25.86
C GLY A 21 2.40 -5.00 25.75
N PHE A 22 3.22 -4.94 26.78
CA PHE A 22 4.41 -5.77 26.92
C PHE A 22 4.08 -7.04 27.72
N PRO A 23 4.71 -8.17 27.37
CA PRO A 23 4.48 -9.42 28.08
C PRO A 23 5.04 -9.29 29.49
N SER A 24 4.40 -9.96 30.45
CA SER A 24 4.86 -9.95 31.83
C SER A 24 6.26 -10.55 31.88
N ALA A 25 7.21 -9.80 32.45
CA ALA A 25 8.59 -10.22 32.60
C ALA A 25 8.71 -11.28 33.71
N LYS A 26 8.08 -12.45 33.53
CA LYS A 26 8.44 -13.62 34.32
C LYS A 26 9.82 -14.07 33.84
N PRO A 27 10.82 -14.16 34.74
CA PRO A 27 12.15 -14.62 34.36
C PRO A 27 12.02 -16.02 33.76
N LEU A 28 12.72 -16.23 32.65
CA LEU A 28 12.88 -17.57 32.08
C LEU A 28 13.45 -18.48 33.18
N PRO A 29 12.94 -19.71 33.33
CA PRO A 29 13.52 -20.65 34.28
C PRO A 29 15.00 -20.86 33.92
N SER A 30 15.87 -20.73 34.92
CA SER A 30 17.30 -20.98 34.75
C SER A 30 17.57 -22.42 34.30
N ASN A 31 18.73 -22.68 33.69
CA ASN A 31 19.08 -24.03 33.23
C ASN A 31 18.99 -25.07 34.36
N SER A 32 19.35 -24.73 35.59
CA SER A 32 19.21 -25.63 36.75
C SER A 32 17.74 -25.92 37.08
N GLN A 33 16.85 -24.94 36.95
CA GLN A 33 15.41 -25.12 37.13
C GLN A 33 14.81 -25.99 36.04
N VAL A 34 15.16 -25.76 34.77
CA VAL A 34 14.70 -26.61 33.65
C VAL A 34 15.17 -28.06 33.81
N VAL A 35 16.43 -28.25 34.20
CA VAL A 35 17.01 -29.59 34.47
C VAL A 35 16.29 -30.26 35.64
N SER A 36 15.98 -29.55 36.72
CA SER A 36 15.22 -30.11 37.85
C SER A 36 13.77 -30.47 37.49
N MET A 37 13.12 -29.70 36.61
CA MET A 37 11.77 -29.99 36.12
C MET A 37 11.77 -31.25 35.26
N TRP A 38 12.76 -31.39 34.36
CA TRP A 38 12.91 -32.57 33.52
C TRP A 38 13.29 -33.82 34.34
N ALA A 39 14.17 -33.68 35.33
CA ALA A 39 14.53 -34.79 36.24
C ALA A 39 13.34 -35.29 37.08
N SER A 40 12.38 -34.41 37.38
CA SER A 40 11.18 -34.77 38.15
C SER A 40 10.10 -35.41 37.28
N ASN A 41 10.06 -35.09 35.98
CA ASN A 41 9.11 -35.67 35.03
C ASN A 41 9.69 -35.70 33.60
N PRO A 42 10.36 -36.80 33.19
CA PRO A 42 11.16 -36.83 31.97
C PRO A 42 10.33 -36.81 30.67
N ASP A 43 9.05 -37.16 30.73
CA ASP A 43 8.11 -37.10 29.60
C ASP A 43 7.48 -35.71 29.43
N MET A 44 7.75 -34.76 30.34
CA MET A 44 7.22 -33.40 30.28
C MET A 44 7.94 -32.55 29.22
N ILE A 45 7.23 -32.19 28.16
CA ILE A 45 7.70 -31.19 27.19
C ILE A 45 7.65 -29.80 27.84
N VAL A 46 8.83 -29.24 28.16
CA VAL A 46 8.96 -27.88 28.68
C VAL A 46 8.77 -26.88 27.54
N VAL A 47 7.52 -26.45 27.31
CA VAL A 47 7.23 -25.34 26.42
C VAL A 47 7.37 -24.04 27.21
N ILE A 48 8.40 -23.26 26.89
CA ILE A 48 8.58 -21.92 27.44
C ILE A 48 7.59 -20.98 26.72
N THR A 49 6.37 -20.89 27.24
CA THR A 49 5.39 -19.91 26.80
C THR A 49 5.58 -18.62 27.60
N THR A 50 5.73 -17.49 26.90
CA THR A 50 5.58 -16.18 27.54
C THR A 50 4.09 -15.98 27.83
N GLU A 51 3.69 -16.06 29.09
CA GLU A 51 2.31 -15.76 29.48
C GLU A 51 1.99 -14.29 29.17
N LEU A 52 0.84 -14.07 28.54
CA LEU A 52 0.33 -12.72 28.29
C LEU A 52 -0.14 -12.13 29.62
N GLY A 53 0.38 -10.96 29.99
CA GLY A 53 -0.10 -10.21 31.15
C GLY A 53 -1.40 -9.45 30.84
N ASP A 54 -2.07 -8.95 31.86
CA ASP A 54 -3.33 -8.20 31.72
C ASP A 54 -3.21 -6.95 30.83
N ALA A 55 -2.05 -6.30 30.83
CA ALA A 55 -1.72 -5.21 29.92
C ALA A 55 -1.71 -5.66 28.44
N SER A 56 -1.08 -6.81 28.15
CA SER A 56 -1.06 -7.39 26.80
C SER A 56 -2.46 -7.74 26.31
N ILE A 57 -3.28 -8.37 27.15
CA ILE A 57 -4.65 -8.76 26.80
C ILE A 57 -5.51 -7.53 26.49
N THR A 58 -5.26 -6.41 27.18
CA THR A 58 -6.02 -5.16 27.01
C THR A 58 -5.56 -4.32 25.82
N SER A 59 -4.31 -4.47 25.39
CA SER A 59 -3.71 -3.65 24.34
C SER A 59 -4.14 -4.04 22.92
N SER A 60 -4.19 -3.08 22.00
CA SER A 60 -4.44 -3.34 20.57
C SER A 60 -3.25 -4.02 19.89
N PHE A 61 -2.03 -3.78 20.40
CA PHE A 61 -0.80 -4.40 19.92
C PHE A 61 -0.06 -5.07 21.07
N VAL A 62 0.33 -6.32 20.90
CA VAL A 62 1.15 -7.05 21.88
C VAL A 62 2.58 -7.17 21.36
N ALA A 63 3.52 -6.60 22.11
CA ALA A 63 4.93 -6.79 21.81
C ALA A 63 5.37 -8.21 22.22
N LYS A 64 6.13 -8.91 21.36
CA LYS A 64 6.68 -10.24 21.71
C LYS A 64 7.92 -10.17 22.61
N ARG A 65 8.51 -8.98 22.74
CA ARG A 65 9.73 -8.71 23.52
C ARG A 65 9.49 -7.46 24.34
N THR A 66 10.15 -7.36 25.49
CA THR A 66 10.18 -6.16 26.34
C THR A 66 11.09 -5.08 25.74
N SER A 67 10.89 -4.76 24.46
CA SER A 67 11.68 -3.76 23.73
C SER A 67 10.78 -2.66 23.19
N VAL A 68 11.12 -1.42 23.55
CA VAL A 68 10.47 -0.21 23.04
C VAL A 68 10.76 0.06 21.56
N ALA A 69 11.73 -0.63 20.95
CA ALA A 69 12.03 -0.50 19.51
C ALA A 69 10.81 -0.86 18.64
N PHE A 70 9.97 -1.80 19.10
CA PHE A 70 8.73 -2.18 18.44
C PHE A 70 7.78 -0.99 18.20
N ILE A 71 7.78 0.00 19.10
CA ILE A 71 6.96 1.22 18.96
C ILE A 71 7.39 1.99 17.71
N THR A 72 8.69 2.13 17.49
CA THR A 72 9.20 2.82 16.29
C THR A 72 8.87 2.06 15.00
N ASP A 73 8.80 0.73 15.05
CA ASP A 73 8.41 -0.09 13.90
C ASP A 73 6.91 0.04 13.59
N ILE A 74 6.04 0.07 14.61
CA ILE A 74 4.61 0.37 14.43
C ILE A 74 4.43 1.73 13.74
N ILE A 75 5.13 2.76 14.20
CA ILE A 75 5.01 4.11 13.64
C ILE A 75 5.51 4.13 12.19
N ARG A 76 6.65 3.51 11.90
CA ARG A 76 7.20 3.40 10.53
C ARG A 76 6.24 2.66 9.61
N GLN A 77 5.70 1.53 10.05
CA GLN A 77 4.76 0.73 9.28
C GLN A 77 3.46 1.52 9.04
N GLY A 78 2.93 2.20 10.05
CA GLY A 78 1.74 3.04 9.93
C GLY A 78 1.90 4.18 8.93
N CYS A 79 3.05 4.88 8.96
CA CYS A 79 3.35 5.95 8.01
C CYS A 79 3.48 5.41 6.58
N SER A 80 4.18 4.29 6.39
CA SER A 80 4.31 3.65 5.07
C SER A 80 2.95 3.18 4.54
N ASN A 81 2.11 2.61 5.41
CA ASN A 81 0.78 2.12 5.05
C ASN A 81 -0.18 3.25 4.68
N LEU A 82 -0.12 4.40 5.35
CA LEU A 82 -0.92 5.58 4.99
C LEU A 82 -0.62 6.04 3.56
N VAL A 83 0.66 6.13 3.21
CA VAL A 83 1.07 6.47 1.84
C VAL A 83 0.55 5.41 0.86
N ILE A 84 0.73 4.12 1.14
CA ILE A 84 0.20 3.04 0.28
C ILE A 84 -1.30 3.19 0.06
N ASN A 85 -2.09 3.40 1.12
CA ASN A 85 -3.54 3.50 1.03
C ASN A 85 -3.99 4.72 0.21
N LEU A 86 -3.35 5.88 0.38
CA LEU A 86 -3.64 7.06 -0.46
C LEU A 86 -3.34 6.80 -1.94
N GLN A 87 -2.24 6.10 -2.23
CA GLN A 87 -1.86 5.74 -3.59
C GLN A 87 -2.83 4.72 -4.21
N MET A 88 -3.34 3.79 -3.39
CA MET A 88 -4.34 2.80 -3.80
C MET A 88 -5.70 3.41 -4.07
N LEU A 89 -6.14 4.38 -3.26
CA LEU A 89 -7.39 5.11 -3.52
C LEU A 89 -7.40 5.74 -4.91
N LYS A 90 -6.26 6.32 -5.33
CA LYS A 90 -6.13 6.86 -6.70
C LYS A 90 -6.40 5.81 -7.77
N ILE A 91 -5.86 4.59 -7.61
CA ILE A 91 -5.98 3.52 -8.62
C ILE A 91 -7.47 3.18 -8.71
N ILE A 92 -8.12 2.99 -7.58
CA ILE A 92 -9.56 2.70 -7.52
C ILE A 92 -10.38 3.80 -8.21
N PHE A 93 -10.13 5.08 -7.90
CA PHE A 93 -10.85 6.20 -8.54
C PHE A 93 -10.65 6.24 -10.06
N LEU A 94 -9.43 5.96 -10.54
CA LEU A 94 -9.18 5.92 -11.98
C LEU A 94 -9.91 4.76 -12.66
N GLN A 95 -9.97 3.59 -12.01
CA GLN A 95 -10.73 2.46 -12.55
C GLN A 95 -12.23 2.73 -12.58
N THR A 96 -12.76 3.42 -11.57
CA THR A 96 -14.15 3.88 -11.59
C THR A 96 -14.41 4.88 -12.71
N ALA A 97 -13.47 5.81 -12.96
CA ALA A 97 -13.57 6.75 -14.07
C ALA A 97 -13.55 6.05 -15.44
N TYR A 98 -12.68 5.05 -15.62
CA TYR A 98 -12.66 4.21 -16.83
C TYR A 98 -14.00 3.52 -17.06
N LEU A 99 -14.54 2.84 -16.04
CA LEU A 99 -15.83 2.17 -16.15
C LEU A 99 -16.96 3.16 -16.46
N SER A 100 -16.89 4.37 -15.91
CA SER A 100 -17.84 5.46 -16.22
C SER A 100 -17.74 5.91 -17.67
N VAL A 101 -16.54 5.97 -18.26
CA VAL A 101 -16.34 6.30 -19.68
C VAL A 101 -16.90 5.18 -20.56
N MET A 102 -16.59 3.92 -20.26
CA MET A 102 -17.16 2.78 -20.99
C MET A 102 -18.70 2.80 -20.94
N TYR A 103 -19.27 3.12 -19.79
CA TYR A 103 -20.71 3.24 -19.62
C TYR A 103 -21.33 4.35 -20.49
N LEU A 104 -20.73 5.55 -20.53
CA LEU A 104 -21.25 6.68 -21.31
C LEU A 104 -21.22 6.43 -22.82
N TYR A 105 -20.20 5.71 -23.31
CA TYR A 105 -20.07 5.36 -24.72
C TYR A 105 -20.79 4.04 -25.07
N GLY A 106 -21.54 3.42 -24.14
CA GLY A 106 -22.26 2.17 -24.40
C GLY A 106 -21.35 0.96 -24.66
N MET A 107 -20.08 1.07 -24.29
CA MET A 107 -19.06 0.06 -24.56
C MET A 107 -19.04 -1.01 -23.48
N LYS A 108 -18.78 -2.25 -23.89
CA LYS A 108 -18.61 -3.39 -22.98
C LYS A 108 -17.15 -3.81 -22.91
N GLU A 109 -16.66 -3.97 -21.70
CA GLU A 109 -15.36 -4.60 -21.45
C GLU A 109 -15.50 -6.12 -21.61
N THR A 110 -14.58 -6.75 -22.34
CA THR A 110 -14.57 -8.21 -22.49
C THR A 110 -14.26 -8.87 -21.15
N SER A 111 -14.86 -10.02 -20.85
CA SER A 111 -14.58 -10.79 -19.60
C SER A 111 -13.08 -11.07 -19.37
N ILE A 112 -12.31 -11.26 -20.45
CA ILE A 112 -10.86 -11.46 -20.39
C ILE A 112 -10.13 -10.17 -19.99
N GLN A 113 -10.50 -9.02 -20.55
CA GLN A 113 -9.93 -7.72 -20.20
C GLN A 113 -10.15 -7.41 -18.72
N ALA A 114 -11.40 -7.57 -18.25
CA ALA A 114 -11.76 -7.36 -16.84
C ALA A 114 -10.94 -8.26 -15.91
N THR A 115 -10.76 -9.54 -16.27
CA THR A 115 -9.96 -10.49 -15.49
C THR A 115 -8.49 -10.08 -15.43
N ILE A 116 -7.87 -9.76 -16.57
CA ILE A 116 -6.47 -9.34 -16.65
C ILE A 116 -6.24 -8.09 -15.80
N HIS A 117 -7.16 -7.13 -15.89
CA HIS A 117 -7.09 -5.90 -15.15
C HIS A 117 -7.14 -6.15 -13.63
N VAL A 118 -8.15 -6.88 -13.13
CA VAL A 118 -8.29 -7.14 -11.68
C VAL A 118 -7.12 -7.96 -11.12
N VAL A 119 -6.67 -8.99 -11.86
CA VAL A 119 -5.52 -9.81 -11.46
C VAL A 119 -4.25 -8.98 -11.40
N SER A 120 -4.01 -8.13 -12.41
CA SER A 120 -2.83 -7.26 -12.46
C SER A 120 -2.85 -6.24 -11.33
N ALA A 121 -3.99 -5.58 -11.09
CA ALA A 121 -4.14 -4.62 -10.00
C ALA A 121 -3.90 -5.25 -8.62
N THR A 122 -4.41 -6.48 -8.40
CA THR A 122 -4.21 -7.24 -7.17
C THR A 122 -2.74 -7.62 -6.97
N ALA A 123 -2.08 -8.10 -8.03
CA ALA A 123 -0.65 -8.43 -7.99
C ALA A 123 0.20 -7.20 -7.62
N PHE A 124 -0.04 -6.05 -8.25
CA PHE A 124 0.67 -4.81 -7.94
C PHE A 124 0.41 -4.31 -6.52
N PHE A 125 -0.82 -4.45 -6.01
CA PHE A 125 -1.15 -4.12 -4.63
C PHE A 125 -0.38 -4.97 -3.63
N GLN A 126 -0.33 -6.29 -3.85
CA GLN A 126 0.41 -7.21 -3.00
C GLN A 126 1.92 -6.90 -3.00
N PHE A 127 2.49 -6.52 -4.14
CA PHE A 127 3.88 -6.04 -4.19
C PHE A 127 4.10 -4.73 -3.43
N MET A 128 3.14 -3.81 -3.45
CA MET A 128 3.19 -2.55 -2.69
C MET A 128 3.11 -2.76 -1.18
N GLN A 129 2.33 -3.75 -0.72
CA GLN A 129 2.18 -4.10 0.69
C GLN A 129 3.42 -4.78 1.28
N HIS A 130 4.15 -5.55 0.47
CA HIS A 130 5.42 -6.17 0.89
C HIS A 130 6.61 -5.20 0.92
N ALA A 131 6.44 -3.94 0.50
CA ALA A 131 7.52 -2.96 0.54
C ALA A 131 7.90 -2.60 1.99
N LEU A 132 9.12 -2.96 2.40
CA LEU A 132 9.61 -2.71 3.75
C LEU A 132 9.68 -1.21 4.06
N PRO A 133 9.22 -0.79 5.25
CA PRO A 133 9.42 0.57 5.72
C PRO A 133 10.92 0.84 5.93
N LEU A 134 11.36 2.08 5.75
CA LEU A 134 12.76 2.46 6.00
C LEU A 134 13.12 2.30 7.49
N GLY A 135 14.30 1.69 7.75
CA GLY A 135 14.75 1.36 9.11
C GLY A 135 15.10 2.56 9.99
N THR A 136 15.25 3.76 9.41
CA THR A 136 15.51 5.00 10.11
C THR A 136 14.26 5.86 10.16
N LEU A 137 13.92 6.40 11.34
CA LEU A 137 12.92 7.46 11.42
C LEU A 137 13.50 8.71 10.74
N SER A 138 12.81 9.27 9.76
CA SER A 138 13.17 10.58 9.23
C SER A 138 13.08 11.62 10.35
N ALA A 139 14.01 12.58 10.38
CA ALA A 139 13.92 13.75 11.26
C ALA A 139 12.67 14.61 10.96
N GLU A 140 12.08 14.42 9.77
CA GLU A 140 10.79 14.96 9.37
C GLU A 140 9.66 14.27 10.18
N ARG A 141 9.02 15.00 11.11
CA ARG A 141 7.84 14.53 11.85
C ARG A 141 6.70 14.22 10.86
N SER A 142 6.00 13.08 11.02
CA SER A 142 4.80 12.77 10.22
C SER A 142 3.61 13.71 10.49
N HIS A 143 3.73 14.57 11.51
CA HIS A 143 2.77 15.64 11.81
C HIS A 143 3.29 17.00 11.32
N SER A 144 3.25 17.22 10.02
CA SER A 144 3.04 18.56 9.50
C SER A 144 1.96 18.48 8.44
N ASN A 145 0.92 19.30 8.58
CA ASN A 145 -0.13 19.46 7.56
C ASN A 145 0.50 19.65 6.16
N LYS A 146 1.72 20.20 6.08
CA LYS A 146 2.45 20.46 4.84
C LYS A 146 2.89 19.19 4.09
N LEU A 147 3.35 18.13 4.77
CA LEU A 147 3.69 16.86 4.11
C LEU A 147 2.42 16.15 3.61
N CYS A 148 1.36 16.17 4.42
CA CYS A 148 0.05 15.62 4.04
C CYS A 148 -0.52 16.37 2.82
N THR A 149 -0.48 17.71 2.82
CA THR A 149 -0.91 18.53 1.68
C THR A 149 -0.05 18.28 0.45
N TYR A 150 1.27 18.16 0.57
CA TYR A 150 2.14 17.84 -0.57
C TYR A 150 1.82 16.48 -1.19
N VAL A 151 1.74 15.43 -0.36
CA VAL A 151 1.39 14.08 -0.83
C VAL A 151 -0.01 14.07 -1.44
N PHE A 152 -0.96 14.76 -0.80
CA PHE A 152 -2.33 14.89 -1.30
C PHE A 152 -2.40 15.64 -2.63
N LEU A 153 -1.77 16.81 -2.75
CA LEU A 153 -1.71 17.56 -4.02
C LEU A 153 -0.98 16.78 -5.11
N SER A 154 0.11 16.09 -4.77
CA SER A 154 0.84 15.25 -5.72
C SER A 154 -0.03 14.09 -6.22
N VAL A 155 -0.79 13.44 -5.35
CA VAL A 155 -1.72 12.37 -5.73
C VAL A 155 -2.87 12.92 -6.57
N LEU A 156 -3.43 14.07 -6.18
CA LEU A 156 -4.51 14.72 -6.91
C LEU A 156 -4.08 15.21 -8.30
N GLY A 157 -2.87 15.78 -8.40
CA GLY A 157 -2.29 16.20 -9.68
C GLY A 157 -2.01 15.02 -10.61
N GLN A 158 -1.43 13.93 -10.09
CA GLN A 158 -1.26 12.68 -10.87
C GLN A 158 -2.60 12.12 -11.33
N PHE A 159 -3.61 12.08 -10.45
CA PHE A 159 -4.97 11.66 -10.82
C PHE A 159 -5.54 12.53 -11.94
N GLY A 160 -5.39 13.85 -11.85
CA GLY A 160 -5.82 14.78 -12.89
C GLY A 160 -5.15 14.52 -14.24
N VAL A 161 -3.82 14.34 -14.27
CA VAL A 161 -3.10 14.01 -15.52
C VAL A 161 -3.56 12.68 -16.11
N HIS A 162 -3.72 11.65 -15.28
CA HIS A 162 -4.19 10.34 -15.74
C HIS A 162 -5.62 10.38 -16.29
N LEU A 163 -6.51 11.13 -15.63
CA LEU A 163 -7.88 11.34 -16.11
C LEU A 163 -7.90 12.11 -17.43
N LEU A 164 -7.08 13.15 -17.57
CA LEU A 164 -6.95 13.92 -18.82
C LEU A 164 -6.43 13.04 -19.96
N VAL A 165 -5.41 12.21 -19.71
CA VAL A 165 -4.88 11.28 -20.71
C VAL A 165 -5.96 10.28 -21.14
N LEU A 166 -6.69 9.69 -20.19
CA LEU A 166 -7.77 8.75 -20.49
C LEU A 166 -8.85 9.40 -21.38
N VAL A 167 -9.36 10.57 -20.98
CA VAL A 167 -10.39 11.28 -21.76
C VAL A 167 -9.87 11.70 -23.14
N SER A 168 -8.64 12.19 -23.24
CA SER A 168 -8.06 12.62 -24.52
C SER A 168 -7.88 11.45 -25.49
N CYS A 169 -7.37 10.30 -25.01
CA CYS A 169 -7.20 9.12 -25.84
C CYS A 169 -8.54 8.54 -26.33
N VAL A 170 -9.58 8.56 -25.50
CA VAL A 170 -10.92 8.10 -25.88
C VAL A 170 -11.54 9.03 -26.92
N LYS A 171 -11.47 10.34 -26.69
CA LYS A 171 -11.97 11.34 -27.64
C LYS A 171 -11.24 11.30 -28.98
N ASP A 172 -9.94 11.03 -28.97
CA ASP A 172 -9.19 10.87 -30.21
C ASP A 172 -9.56 9.57 -30.92
N ALA A 173 -9.75 8.46 -30.20
CA ALA A 173 -10.19 7.20 -30.79
C ALA A 173 -11.58 7.30 -31.43
N GLU A 174 -12.48 8.10 -30.83
CA GLU A 174 -13.80 8.44 -31.37
C GLU A 174 -13.69 9.06 -32.78
N ASN A 175 -12.73 9.96 -33.02
CA ASN A 175 -12.54 10.58 -34.35
C ASN A 175 -12.13 9.59 -35.45
N TYR A 176 -11.60 8.43 -35.10
CA TYR A 176 -11.17 7.39 -36.06
C TYR A 176 -12.19 6.25 -36.22
N MET A 177 -13.31 6.26 -35.48
CA MET A 177 -14.36 5.25 -35.59
C MET A 177 -15.67 5.86 -36.11
N PRO A 178 -16.30 5.26 -37.14
CA PRO A 178 -17.68 5.59 -37.49
C PRO A 178 -18.65 5.09 -36.41
N ASP A 179 -19.73 5.85 -36.15
CA ASP A 179 -20.70 5.65 -35.05
C ASP A 179 -21.30 4.23 -34.99
N GLU A 180 -21.33 3.51 -36.11
CA GLU A 180 -21.93 2.18 -36.26
C GLU A 180 -21.16 1.05 -35.54
N PHE A 181 -19.92 1.27 -35.11
CA PHE A 181 -19.05 0.25 -34.49
C PHE A 181 -18.84 0.39 -32.98
N ILE A 182 -19.55 1.32 -32.32
CA ILE A 182 -19.31 1.67 -30.91
C ILE A 182 -19.81 0.57 -29.95
N GLU A 183 -20.94 -0.07 -30.24
CA GLU A 183 -21.56 -1.09 -29.35
C GLU A 183 -20.93 -2.49 -29.42
N GLN A 184 -19.94 -2.70 -30.31
CA GLN A 184 -19.30 -4.01 -30.45
C GLN A 184 -18.33 -4.28 -29.28
N GLU A 185 -18.39 -5.50 -28.70
CA GLU A 185 -17.52 -5.90 -27.58
C GLU A 185 -16.02 -5.76 -27.88
N ASP A 186 -15.62 -5.98 -29.14
CA ASP A 186 -14.23 -5.85 -29.61
C ASP A 186 -14.00 -4.54 -30.38
N SER A 187 -14.56 -3.42 -29.91
CA SER A 187 -14.34 -2.12 -30.54
C SER A 187 -12.90 -1.63 -30.36
N LEU A 188 -12.40 -0.86 -31.33
CA LEU A 188 -11.10 -0.17 -31.25
C LEU A 188 -11.03 0.67 -29.98
N MET A 189 -12.12 1.36 -29.66
CA MET A 189 -12.22 2.20 -28.48
C MET A 189 -12.08 1.39 -27.18
N SER A 190 -12.63 0.16 -27.13
CA SER A 190 -12.52 -0.73 -25.97
C SER A 190 -11.07 -1.16 -25.75
N THR A 191 -10.40 -1.54 -26.84
CA THR A 191 -8.98 -1.91 -26.83
C THR A 191 -8.09 -0.73 -26.43
N VAL A 192 -8.30 0.46 -26.99
CA VAL A 192 -7.53 1.66 -26.67
C VAL A 192 -7.70 2.03 -25.20
N SER A 193 -8.94 2.03 -24.70
CA SER A 193 -9.23 2.39 -23.31
C SER A 193 -8.64 1.40 -22.32
N PHE A 194 -8.71 0.09 -22.63
CA PHE A 194 -8.05 -0.96 -21.85
C PHE A 194 -6.53 -0.79 -21.81
N MET A 195 -5.88 -0.54 -22.96
CA MET A 195 -4.43 -0.32 -23.03
C MET A 195 -4.00 0.90 -22.22
N VAL A 196 -4.73 2.01 -22.31
CA VAL A 196 -4.47 3.23 -21.54
C VAL A 196 -4.61 2.96 -20.04
N CYS A 197 -5.65 2.25 -19.60
CA CYS A 197 -5.83 1.92 -18.19
C CYS A 197 -4.71 1.03 -17.64
N MET A 198 -4.28 0.03 -18.41
CA MET A 198 -3.15 -0.83 -18.03
C MET A 198 -1.83 -0.07 -18.00
N MET A 199 -1.60 0.85 -18.95
CA MET A 199 -0.43 1.73 -18.94
C MET A 199 -0.42 2.63 -17.71
N ILE A 200 -1.56 3.22 -17.36
CA ILE A 200 -1.66 4.08 -16.18
C ILE A 200 -1.48 3.26 -14.89
N LEU A 201 -2.02 2.04 -14.82
CA LEU A 201 -1.82 1.15 -13.67
C LEU A 201 -0.32 0.89 -13.43
N VAL A 202 0.42 0.54 -14.48
CA VAL A 202 1.87 0.33 -14.41
C VAL A 202 2.60 1.62 -14.07
N ALA A 203 2.32 2.72 -14.78
CA ALA A 203 2.97 4.02 -14.53
C ALA A 203 2.73 4.52 -13.09
N THR A 204 1.52 4.33 -12.58
CA THR A 204 1.14 4.66 -11.21
C THR A 204 1.92 3.80 -10.22
N TYR A 205 1.97 2.49 -10.41
CA TYR A 205 2.79 1.61 -9.58
C TYR A 205 4.25 2.08 -9.59
N THR A 206 4.84 2.27 -10.75
CA THR A 206 6.25 2.59 -10.90
C THR A 206 6.61 3.97 -10.33
N ALA A 207 5.79 5.00 -10.57
CA ALA A 207 5.99 6.34 -10.03
C ALA A 207 5.82 6.41 -8.49
N ASN A 208 4.98 5.55 -7.91
CA ASN A 208 4.60 5.62 -6.49
C ASN A 208 5.21 4.50 -5.62
N TYR A 209 5.88 3.52 -6.23
CA TYR A 209 6.83 2.64 -5.56
C TYR A 209 8.10 3.39 -5.12
N MET A 210 8.34 4.61 -5.67
CA MET A 210 9.36 5.53 -5.17
C MET A 210 8.97 6.06 -3.79
N GLY A 211 9.72 5.67 -2.75
CA GLY A 211 9.33 6.05 -1.39
C GLY A 211 10.46 6.52 -0.50
N HIS A 212 11.53 7.15 -0.96
CA HIS A 212 12.36 7.91 -0.02
C HIS A 212 11.52 9.09 0.53
N PRO A 213 11.34 9.29 1.86
CA PRO A 213 12.10 8.74 2.98
C PRO A 213 11.40 7.62 3.81
N PHE A 214 10.35 6.96 3.31
CA PHE A 214 9.59 5.92 4.04
C PHE A 214 9.65 4.47 3.50
N LYS A 215 10.17 4.19 2.29
CA LYS A 215 10.34 2.86 1.68
C LYS A 215 11.70 2.69 1.00
N PHE A 216 12.23 1.48 1.04
CA PHE A 216 13.49 1.10 0.39
C PHE A 216 13.39 1.12 -1.15
N GLN A 217 14.43 1.60 -1.84
CA GLN A 217 14.47 1.72 -3.30
C GLN A 217 15.65 0.94 -3.92
N SER A 218 15.39 0.11 -4.94
CA SER A 218 16.42 -0.41 -5.84
C SER A 218 16.78 0.62 -6.92
N LYS A 219 18.07 0.90 -7.11
CA LYS A 219 18.59 1.88 -8.09
C LYS A 219 18.18 1.57 -9.54
N HIS A 220 17.90 0.30 -9.87
CA HIS A 220 17.49 -0.14 -11.21
C HIS A 220 16.04 0.28 -11.54
N LEU A 221 15.13 0.15 -10.58
CA LEU A 221 13.72 0.56 -10.72
C LEU A 221 13.57 2.08 -10.91
N ARG A 222 14.46 2.87 -10.31
CA ARG A 222 14.52 4.35 -10.48
C ARG A 222 14.72 4.75 -11.94
N LYS A 223 15.64 4.08 -12.63
CA LYS A 223 15.94 4.35 -14.03
C LYS A 223 14.78 3.95 -14.93
N GLN A 224 14.14 2.81 -14.67
CA GLN A 224 12.98 2.37 -15.45
C GLN A 224 11.75 3.27 -15.27
N THR A 225 11.51 3.80 -14.06
CA THR A 225 10.42 4.76 -13.79
C THR A 225 10.58 6.05 -14.59
N ILE A 226 11.78 6.63 -14.52
CA ILE A 226 12.11 7.85 -15.27
C ILE A 226 11.98 7.56 -16.77
N LEU A 227 12.36 6.36 -17.23
CA LEU A 227 12.21 5.95 -18.61
C LEU A 227 10.74 5.80 -19.04
N VAL A 228 9.86 5.24 -18.21
CA VAL A 228 8.42 5.07 -18.51
C VAL A 228 7.70 6.42 -18.48
N CYS A 229 7.96 7.26 -17.47
CA CYS A 229 7.39 8.61 -17.41
C CYS A 229 7.93 9.51 -18.53
N SER A 230 9.22 9.45 -18.85
CA SER A 230 9.81 10.23 -19.95
C SER A 230 9.39 9.69 -21.32
N ARG A 231 9.24 8.39 -21.51
CA ARG A 231 8.73 7.82 -22.78
C ARG A 231 7.23 8.00 -22.93
N GLY A 232 6.46 7.96 -21.85
CA GLY A 232 5.03 8.29 -21.85
C GLY A 232 4.80 9.77 -22.16
N CYS A 233 5.55 10.67 -21.51
CA CYS A 233 5.53 12.11 -21.83
C CYS A 233 6.07 12.40 -23.23
N CYS A 234 7.18 11.78 -23.66
CA CYS A 234 7.70 11.96 -25.02
C CYS A 234 6.79 11.36 -26.08
N TRP A 235 6.10 10.25 -25.81
CA TRP A 235 5.09 9.70 -26.71
C TRP A 235 3.89 10.64 -26.79
N PHE A 236 3.42 11.17 -25.66
CA PHE A 236 2.35 12.18 -25.64
C PHE A 236 2.75 13.47 -26.39
N ILE A 237 3.93 14.04 -26.12
CA ILE A 237 4.45 15.24 -26.80
C ILE A 237 4.71 14.99 -28.30
N ARG A 238 5.08 13.76 -28.68
CA ARG A 238 5.39 13.42 -30.08
C ARG A 238 4.16 12.97 -30.87
N SER A 239 3.12 12.50 -30.20
CA SER A 239 1.82 12.18 -30.80
C SER A 239 0.98 13.43 -31.03
N TYR A 240 1.17 14.49 -30.23
CA TYR A 240 0.57 15.81 -30.44
C TYR A 240 1.66 16.83 -30.80
N ASN A 241 2.02 16.92 -32.09
CA ASN A 241 2.90 17.97 -32.62
C ASN A 241 2.45 19.37 -32.15
N LEU A 242 3.18 19.94 -31.19
CA LEU A 242 3.61 21.34 -31.21
C LEU A 242 5.01 21.40 -31.83
#